data_AF-A0A6V2AZV7-F1
#
_entry.id   AF-A0A6V2AZV7-F1
#
_cell.length_a   1.000
_cell.length_b   1.000
_cell.length_c   1.000
_cell.angle_alpha   90.00
_cell.angle_beta   90.00
_cell.angle_gamma   90.00
#
_symmetry.space_group_name_H-M   'P 1'
#
loop_
_entity.id
_entity.type
_entity.pdbx_description
1 polymer ?
#
loop_
_entity_poly.entity_id
_entity_poly.type
_entity_poly.pdbx_seq_one_letter_code
_entity_poly.pdbx_strand_id
1 'polypeptide(L)'
;MRVDGIRGGNVDGRDIPLFVKIAPDISSEEMEDIAAAVIEIGVDGMVISNTSNQRPSGLLSKASGEEGGLSGAPIKDMSTECIRKMYHLTNGEIPIIGVGGVGSGHDAYEKLKAGASLVQIYSMLVYEGPGLVSRVRRELAEIMLENGQRKVEDVIGIDHEEIYWRRREDRSRNERTQEKIIVDE
;
A
#
# COMPACT_ATOMS: atom_id res chain seq x y z
N MET A 1 -22.73 2.75 -8.48
CA MET A 1 -23.01 4.12 -8.95
C MET A 1 -21.83 4.95 -8.46
N ARG A 2 -20.88 5.33 -9.32
CA ARG A 2 -19.81 6.25 -8.88
C ARG A 2 -20.50 7.54 -8.46
N VAL A 3 -20.15 8.10 -7.30
CA VAL A 3 -20.61 9.43 -6.94
C VAL A 3 -19.92 10.40 -7.89
N ASP A 4 -20.60 10.76 -8.97
CA ASP A 4 -20.13 11.78 -9.91
C ASP A 4 -19.93 13.09 -9.13
N GLY A 5 -18.68 13.44 -8.80
CA GLY A 5 -18.36 14.72 -8.15
C GLY A 5 -17.18 14.74 -7.19
N ILE A 6 -16.73 13.60 -6.66
CA ILE A 6 -15.57 13.56 -5.74
C ILE A 6 -14.31 13.16 -6.54
N ARG A 7 -13.70 14.15 -7.18
CA ARG A 7 -12.38 14.06 -7.84
C ARG A 7 -11.42 15.02 -7.16
N GLY A 8 -10.10 14.83 -7.28
CA GLY A 8 -9.09 15.76 -6.75
C GLY A 8 -9.09 17.16 -7.37
N GLY A 9 -10.11 17.48 -8.17
CA GLY A 9 -10.22 18.66 -9.04
C GLY A 9 -10.04 18.30 -10.52
N ASN A 10 -10.44 19.23 -11.39
CA ASN A 10 -10.06 19.23 -12.80
C ASN A 10 -9.09 20.40 -12.99
N VAL A 11 -7.83 20.09 -13.32
CA VAL A 11 -6.82 21.10 -13.64
C VAL A 11 -6.41 20.89 -15.08
N ASP A 12 -6.60 21.91 -15.90
CA ASP A 12 -6.29 21.93 -17.33
C ASP A 12 -6.89 20.74 -18.12
N GLY A 13 -8.10 20.31 -17.79
CA GLY A 13 -8.80 19.22 -18.47
C GLY A 13 -8.35 17.81 -18.07
N ARG A 14 -7.51 17.66 -17.04
CA ARG A 14 -7.09 16.36 -16.49
C ARG A 14 -7.77 16.07 -15.17
N ASP A 15 -8.25 14.85 -15.04
CA ASP A 15 -8.76 14.31 -13.78
C ASP A 15 -7.60 14.06 -12.82
N ILE A 16 -7.63 14.71 -11.67
CA ILE A 16 -6.63 14.53 -10.61
C ILE A 16 -7.03 13.33 -9.74
N PRO A 17 -6.15 12.32 -9.60
CA PRO A 17 -6.41 11.19 -8.72
C PRO A 17 -6.60 11.62 -7.26
N LEU A 18 -7.62 11.07 -6.60
CA LEU A 18 -7.92 11.31 -5.20
C LEU A 18 -7.44 10.13 -4.34
N PHE A 19 -6.57 10.42 -3.37
CA PHE A 19 -6.08 9.47 -2.40
C PHE A 19 -6.46 9.88 -0.98
N VAL A 20 -6.80 8.91 -0.13
CA VAL A 20 -7.03 9.12 1.31
C VAL A 20 -5.87 8.52 2.10
N LYS A 21 -5.28 9.30 3.00
CA LYS A 21 -4.21 8.83 3.89
C LYS A 21 -4.75 8.51 5.27
N ILE A 22 -4.55 7.27 5.71
CA ILE A 22 -5.16 6.72 6.92
C ILE A 22 -4.10 6.57 8.02
N ALA A 23 -4.45 6.90 9.27
CA ALA A 23 -3.58 6.66 10.41
C ALA A 23 -3.62 5.17 10.82
N PRO A 24 -2.53 4.62 11.38
CA PRO A 24 -2.52 3.22 11.80
C PRO A 24 -3.30 2.99 13.11
N ASP A 25 -3.62 4.05 13.86
CA ASP A 25 -4.29 4.00 15.16
C ASP A 25 -5.82 4.04 15.01
N ILE A 26 -6.38 3.10 14.26
CA ILE A 26 -7.83 2.99 14.06
C ILE A 26 -8.32 1.60 14.49
N SER A 27 -9.51 1.55 15.05
CA SER A 27 -10.19 0.32 15.43
C SER A 27 -10.65 -0.48 14.21
N SER A 28 -10.98 -1.75 14.41
CA SER A 28 -11.52 -2.58 13.32
C SER A 28 -12.85 -2.03 12.78
N GLU A 29 -13.71 -1.48 13.65
CA GLU A 29 -14.98 -0.86 13.25
C GLU A 29 -14.74 0.38 12.38
N GLU A 30 -13.82 1.25 12.78
CA GLU A 30 -13.42 2.41 11.96
C GLU A 30 -12.80 1.97 10.62
N MET A 31 -12.05 0.87 10.57
CA MET A 31 -11.53 0.33 9.31
C MET A 31 -12.66 -0.13 8.37
N GLU A 32 -13.69 -0.79 8.89
CA GLU A 32 -14.86 -1.22 8.12
C GLU A 32 -15.63 -0.03 7.55
N ASP A 33 -15.89 0.99 8.38
CA ASP A 33 -16.56 2.23 7.97
C ASP A 33 -15.76 2.96 6.88
N ILE A 34 -14.44 3.09 7.06
CA ILE A 34 -13.57 3.72 6.06
C ILE A 34 -13.57 2.91 4.77
N ALA A 35 -13.48 1.58 4.83
CA ALA A 35 -13.49 0.71 3.67
C ALA A 35 -14.79 0.84 2.87
N ALA A 36 -15.95 0.85 3.54
CA ALA A 36 -17.24 1.07 2.90
C ALA A 36 -17.29 2.45 2.22
N ALA A 37 -16.86 3.50 2.91
CA ALA A 37 -16.87 4.86 2.38
C ALA A 37 -15.96 5.03 1.15
N VAL A 38 -14.74 4.49 1.17
CA VAL A 38 -13.81 4.64 0.03
C VAL A 38 -14.30 3.90 -1.23
N ILE A 39 -15.00 2.78 -1.05
CA ILE A 39 -15.63 2.03 -2.16
C ILE A 39 -16.83 2.81 -2.71
N GLU A 40 -17.72 3.29 -1.83
CA GLU A 40 -18.91 4.04 -2.21
C GLU A 40 -18.54 5.32 -2.98
N ILE A 41 -17.58 6.08 -2.45
CA ILE A 41 -17.08 7.32 -3.06
C ILE A 41 -16.33 7.01 -4.35
N GLY A 42 -15.61 5.89 -4.41
CA GLY A 42 -14.79 5.49 -5.55
C GLY A 42 -13.48 6.28 -5.65
N VAL A 43 -12.74 6.39 -4.54
CA VAL A 43 -11.41 7.02 -4.52
C VAL A 43 -10.41 6.23 -5.37
N ASP A 44 -9.36 6.88 -5.87
CA ASP A 44 -8.36 6.25 -6.74
C ASP A 44 -7.31 5.44 -5.97
N GLY A 45 -7.20 5.64 -4.66
CA GLY A 45 -6.35 4.82 -3.81
C GLY A 45 -6.29 5.26 -2.35
N MET A 46 -5.56 4.47 -1.56
CA MET A 46 -5.29 4.74 -0.15
C MET A 46 -3.79 4.83 0.12
N VAL A 47 -3.40 5.65 1.09
CA VAL A 47 -2.04 5.70 1.62
C VAL A 47 -2.05 5.21 3.06
N ILE A 48 -1.40 4.09 3.33
CA ILE A 48 -1.44 3.40 4.62
C ILE A 48 -0.01 3.13 5.10
N SER A 49 0.54 3.80 6.12
CA SER A 49 -0.13 4.67 7.08
C SER A 49 0.51 6.04 7.31
N ASN A 50 -0.18 6.88 8.07
CA ASN A 50 0.40 8.05 8.74
C ASN A 50 1.27 7.61 9.96
N THR A 51 1.78 8.59 10.71
CA THR A 51 2.42 8.37 12.01
C THR A 51 1.46 7.82 13.06
N SER A 52 1.99 7.25 14.14
CA SER A 52 1.21 6.69 15.24
C SER A 52 1.28 7.52 16.52
N ASN A 53 0.17 7.66 17.24
CA ASN A 53 0.15 8.20 18.59
C ASN A 53 0.54 7.16 19.66
N GLN A 54 0.57 5.87 19.30
CA GLN A 54 1.00 4.81 20.22
C GLN A 54 2.50 4.92 20.52
N ARG A 55 2.87 4.46 21.72
CA ARG A 55 4.25 4.35 22.20
C ARG A 55 4.51 2.90 22.60
N PRO A 56 4.93 2.05 21.65
CA PRO A 56 5.21 0.65 21.97
C PRO A 56 6.32 0.55 23.02
N SER A 57 6.29 -0.53 23.81
CA SER A 57 7.35 -0.80 24.77
C SER A 57 8.69 -1.00 24.06
N GLY A 58 9.80 -0.70 24.75
CA GLY A 58 11.14 -0.88 24.20
C GLY A 58 11.70 0.30 23.41
N LEU A 59 11.02 1.45 23.34
CA LEU A 59 11.62 2.69 22.84
C LEU A 59 12.76 3.16 23.76
N LEU A 60 13.97 3.27 23.20
CA LEU A 60 15.18 3.58 23.97
C LEU A 60 15.49 5.09 24.07
N SER A 61 14.95 5.90 23.15
CA SER A 61 15.22 7.33 23.12
C SER A 61 14.64 8.03 24.35
N LYS A 62 15.35 9.05 24.87
CA LYS A 62 14.80 9.94 25.91
C LYS A 62 13.56 10.70 25.45
N ALA A 63 13.39 10.87 24.14
CA ALA A 63 12.22 11.49 23.52
C ALA A 63 11.02 10.52 23.36
N SER A 64 11.08 9.30 23.92
CA SER A 64 10.00 8.31 23.79
C SER A 64 8.66 8.77 24.38
N GLY A 65 8.69 9.69 25.35
CA GLY A 65 7.51 10.28 25.98
C GLY A 65 7.00 11.57 25.33
N GLU A 66 7.62 12.05 24.24
CA GLU A 66 7.18 13.26 23.55
C GLU A 66 5.78 13.07 22.93
N GLU A 67 5.00 14.15 22.89
CA GLU A 67 3.71 14.18 22.19
C GLU A 67 3.89 14.18 20.66
N GLY A 68 2.83 13.80 19.94
CA GLY A 68 2.80 13.78 18.48
C GLY A 68 2.98 12.38 17.86
N GLY A 69 3.37 12.36 16.59
CA GLY A 69 3.40 11.12 15.78
C GLY A 69 4.75 10.39 15.79
N LEU A 70 4.74 9.11 16.18
CA LEU A 70 5.85 8.17 16.04
C LEU A 70 5.88 7.59 14.61
N SER A 71 7.07 7.47 14.03
CA SER A 71 7.30 6.93 12.69
C SER A 71 8.51 5.99 12.65
N GLY A 72 8.77 5.40 11.48
CA GLY A 72 9.94 4.55 11.25
C GLY A 72 9.72 3.11 11.68
N ALA A 73 10.82 2.42 12.00
CA ALA A 73 10.81 1.00 12.35
C ALA A 73 9.79 0.61 13.45
N PRO A 74 9.56 1.42 14.51
CA PRO A 74 8.60 1.05 15.57
C PRO A 74 7.15 0.87 15.11
N ILE A 75 6.74 1.47 14.00
CA ILE A 75 5.36 1.36 13.48
C ILE A 75 5.26 0.39 12.28
N LYS A 76 6.35 -0.31 11.93
CA LYS A 76 6.40 -1.17 10.74
C LYS A 76 5.28 -2.20 10.75
N ASP A 77 5.21 -3.01 11.81
CA ASP A 77 4.29 -4.15 11.85
C ASP A 77 2.84 -3.68 11.89
N MET A 78 2.56 -2.65 12.69
CA MET A 78 1.23 -2.04 12.78
C MET A 78 0.76 -1.46 11.43
N SER A 79 1.62 -0.75 10.71
CA SER A 79 1.29 -0.23 9.38
C SER A 79 1.09 -1.33 8.34
N THR A 80 1.88 -2.41 8.40
CA THR A 80 1.73 -3.57 7.51
C THR A 80 0.44 -4.34 7.80
N GLU A 81 0.05 -4.45 9.06
CA GLU A 81 -1.23 -5.06 9.44
C GLU A 81 -2.44 -4.22 9.02
N CYS A 82 -2.34 -2.89 9.11
CA CYS A 82 -3.37 -1.99 8.58
C CYS A 82 -3.53 -2.17 7.05
N ILE A 83 -2.43 -2.30 6.30
CA ILE A 83 -2.48 -2.60 4.85
C ILE A 83 -3.23 -3.92 4.61
N ARG A 84 -2.89 -4.97 5.36
CA ARG A 84 -3.51 -6.30 5.22
C ARG A 84 -5.02 -6.24 5.43
N LYS A 85 -5.47 -5.62 6.51
CA LYS A 85 -6.90 -5.48 6.82
C LYS A 85 -7.64 -4.66 5.78
N MET A 86 -7.11 -3.49 5.41
CA MET A 86 -7.77 -2.62 4.42
C MET A 86 -7.80 -3.26 3.02
N TYR A 87 -6.77 -4.00 2.64
CA TYR A 87 -6.77 -4.75 1.38
C TYR A 87 -7.87 -5.82 1.35
N HIS A 88 -8.04 -6.56 2.46
CA HIS A 88 -9.11 -7.53 2.61
C HIS A 88 -10.50 -6.88 2.55
N LEU A 89 -10.73 -5.84 3.37
CA LEU A 89 -12.01 -5.12 3.45
C LEU A 89 -12.41 -4.48 2.12
N THR A 90 -11.44 -4.04 1.32
CA THR A 90 -11.68 -3.48 -0.01
C THR A 90 -11.61 -4.50 -1.13
N ASN A 91 -11.51 -5.79 -0.80
CA ASN A 91 -11.45 -6.89 -1.77
C ASN A 91 -10.33 -6.71 -2.83
N GLY A 92 -9.25 -6.02 -2.44
CA GLY A 92 -8.14 -5.61 -3.29
C GLY A 92 -8.52 -4.67 -4.45
N GLU A 93 -9.70 -4.05 -4.43
CA GLU A 93 -10.21 -3.19 -5.51
C GLU A 93 -9.61 -1.79 -5.51
N ILE A 94 -9.25 -1.29 -4.32
CA ILE A 94 -8.66 0.03 -4.15
C ILE A 94 -7.13 -0.11 -3.99
N PRO A 95 -6.31 0.48 -4.87
CA PRO A 95 -4.85 0.42 -4.75
C PRO A 95 -4.35 1.03 -3.44
N ILE A 96 -3.34 0.39 -2.83
CA ILE A 96 -2.74 0.84 -1.57
C ILE A 96 -1.28 1.25 -1.79
N ILE A 97 -0.91 2.42 -1.26
CA ILE A 97 0.49 2.84 -1.10
C ILE A 97 0.90 2.58 0.36
N GLY A 98 1.80 1.63 0.56
CA GLY A 98 2.29 1.20 1.87
C GLY A 98 3.38 2.12 2.45
N VAL A 99 3.20 2.58 3.68
CA VAL A 99 4.06 3.55 4.37
C VAL A 99 4.21 3.11 5.82
N GLY A 100 5.38 3.35 6.41
CA GLY A 100 5.68 3.03 7.81
C GLY A 100 6.78 1.97 7.91
N GLY A 101 7.95 2.39 8.38
CA GLY A 101 9.07 1.48 8.70
C GLY A 101 9.72 0.75 7.52
N VAL A 102 9.65 1.28 6.30
CA VAL A 102 10.31 0.67 5.12
C VAL A 102 11.79 1.07 5.09
N GLY A 103 12.69 0.14 5.42
CA GLY A 103 14.15 0.36 5.43
C GLY A 103 14.96 -0.62 4.59
N SER A 104 14.32 -1.67 4.06
CA SER A 104 14.94 -2.73 3.27
C SER A 104 14.03 -3.22 2.14
N GLY A 105 14.58 -3.98 1.19
CA GLY A 105 13.80 -4.67 0.17
C GLY A 105 12.82 -5.68 0.78
N HIS A 106 13.18 -6.32 1.91
CA HIS A 106 12.30 -7.22 2.64
C HIS A 106 11.08 -6.49 3.23
N ASP A 107 11.27 -5.31 3.85
CA ASP A 107 10.13 -4.54 4.37
C ASP A 107 9.18 -4.10 3.25
N ALA A 108 9.71 -3.74 2.07
CA ALA A 108 8.90 -3.43 0.91
C ALA A 108 8.13 -4.66 0.42
N TYR A 109 8.80 -5.82 0.33
CA TYR A 109 8.21 -7.09 -0.07
C TYR A 109 7.06 -7.50 0.85
N GLU A 110 7.22 -7.39 2.18
CA GLU A 110 6.15 -7.71 3.14
C GLU A 110 4.94 -6.78 3.01
N LYS A 111 5.15 -5.49 2.69
CA LYS A 111 4.03 -4.58 2.39
C LYS A 111 3.31 -4.94 1.09
N LEU A 112 4.04 -5.35 0.06
CA LEU A 112 3.44 -5.82 -1.20
C LEU A 112 2.59 -7.07 -0.95
N LYS A 113 3.14 -8.07 -0.25
CA LYS A 113 2.42 -9.29 0.12
C LYS A 113 1.14 -9.01 0.89
N ALA A 114 1.19 -8.05 1.81
CA ALA A 114 0.04 -7.62 2.59
C ALA A 114 -1.07 -6.95 1.74
N GLY A 115 -0.74 -6.42 0.56
CA GLY A 115 -1.71 -5.80 -0.35
C GLY A 115 -1.33 -4.43 -0.91
N ALA A 116 -0.17 -3.88 -0.55
CA ALA A 116 0.29 -2.63 -1.15
C ALA A 116 0.70 -2.84 -2.63
N SER A 117 0.45 -1.84 -3.46
CA SER A 117 0.94 -1.78 -4.85
C SER A 117 2.22 -0.97 -4.98
N LEU A 118 2.45 -0.04 -4.06
CA LEU A 118 3.61 0.85 -3.99
C LEU A 118 4.05 1.01 -2.54
N VAL A 119 5.28 1.49 -2.30
CA VAL A 119 5.74 1.85 -0.97
C VAL A 119 6.32 3.27 -0.92
N GLN A 120 6.16 3.96 0.21
CA GLN A 120 6.82 5.24 0.50
C GLN A 120 7.80 5.10 1.65
N ILE A 121 8.90 5.85 1.54
CA ILE A 121 9.99 5.85 2.51
C ILE A 121 10.16 7.28 3.04
N TYR A 122 10.19 7.43 4.36
CA TYR A 122 10.51 8.71 5.01
C TYR A 122 11.59 8.51 6.07
N SER A 123 11.26 8.03 7.26
CA SER A 123 12.16 8.04 8.42
C SER A 123 13.52 7.42 8.11
N MET A 124 13.55 6.33 7.33
CA MET A 124 14.79 5.63 7.00
C MET A 124 15.73 6.43 6.08
N LEU A 125 15.23 7.37 5.28
CA LEU A 125 16.09 8.28 4.52
C LEU A 125 16.91 9.19 5.46
N VAL A 126 16.38 9.52 6.64
CA VAL A 126 17.08 10.34 7.63
C VAL A 126 18.27 9.58 8.23
N TYR A 127 18.15 8.26 8.42
CA TYR A 127 19.20 7.44 9.01
C TYR A 127 20.19 6.89 7.98
N GLU A 128 19.72 6.53 6.79
CA GLU A 128 20.48 5.78 5.77
C GLU A 128 20.90 6.65 4.57
N GLY A 129 20.36 7.87 4.47
CA GLY A 129 20.60 8.77 3.35
C GLY A 129 19.90 8.34 2.04
N PRO A 130 20.15 9.07 0.94
CA PRO A 130 19.44 8.88 -0.33
C PRO A 130 19.76 7.54 -1.03
N GLY A 131 20.90 6.92 -0.73
CA GLY A 131 21.29 5.62 -1.29
C GLY A 131 20.35 4.46 -0.91
N LEU A 132 19.55 4.65 0.14
CA LEU A 132 18.53 3.71 0.60
C LEU A 132 17.58 3.27 -0.52
N VAL A 133 17.12 4.20 -1.36
CA VAL A 133 16.11 3.91 -2.39
C VAL A 133 16.64 2.89 -3.41
N SER A 134 17.88 3.08 -3.87
CA SER A 134 18.52 2.15 -4.81
C SER A 134 18.77 0.78 -4.18
N ARG A 135 19.11 0.74 -2.90
CA ARG A 135 19.32 -0.50 -2.15
C ARG A 135 18.02 -1.28 -1.98
N VAL A 136 16.95 -0.64 -1.49
CA VAL A 136 15.62 -1.26 -1.33
C VAL A 136 15.12 -1.84 -2.65
N ARG A 137 15.26 -1.09 -3.76
CA ARG A 137 14.86 -1.58 -5.08
C ARG A 137 15.62 -2.84 -5.50
N ARG A 138 16.94 -2.86 -5.28
CA ARG A 138 17.79 -4.01 -5.64
C ARG A 138 17.44 -5.23 -4.80
N GLU A 139 17.38 -5.08 -3.49
CA GLU A 139 17.04 -6.16 -2.54
C GLU A 139 15.64 -6.72 -2.83
N LEU A 140 14.66 -5.86 -3.12
CA LEU A 140 13.32 -6.30 -3.49
C LEU A 140 13.34 -7.14 -4.78
N ALA A 141 14.09 -6.72 -5.79
CA ALA A 141 14.21 -7.48 -7.04
C ALA A 141 14.89 -8.85 -6.83
N GLU A 142 15.92 -8.90 -5.98
CA GLU A 142 16.60 -10.14 -5.59
C GLU A 142 15.62 -11.12 -4.92
N ILE A 143 14.89 -10.66 -3.90
CA ILE A 143 13.86 -11.46 -3.20
C ILE A 143 12.78 -11.94 -4.17
N MET A 144 12.30 -11.08 -5.06
CA MET A 144 11.27 -11.46 -6.03
C MET A 144 11.74 -12.55 -6.98
N LEU A 145 12.96 -12.43 -7.50
CA LEU A 145 13.54 -13.43 -8.41
C LEU A 145 13.75 -14.77 -7.71
N GLU A 146 14.20 -14.77 -6.45
CA GLU A 146 14.33 -15.98 -5.63
C GLU A 146 13.00 -16.70 -5.40
N ASN A 147 11.89 -15.94 -5.32
CA ASN A 147 10.54 -16.46 -5.18
C ASN A 147 9.83 -16.71 -6.53
N GLY A 148 10.54 -16.64 -7.66
CA GLY A 148 10.00 -16.91 -8.99
C GLY A 148 9.07 -15.83 -9.55
N GLN A 149 9.03 -14.65 -8.93
CA GLN A 149 8.19 -13.51 -9.34
C GLN A 149 8.95 -12.63 -10.33
N ARG A 150 8.26 -12.15 -11.36
CA ARG A 150 8.88 -11.40 -12.47
C ARG A 150 8.40 -9.97 -12.56
N LYS A 151 7.22 -9.67 -12.02
CA LYS A 151 6.64 -8.34 -11.93
C LYS A 151 6.08 -8.10 -10.53
N VAL A 152 5.94 -6.84 -10.12
CA VAL A 152 5.45 -6.49 -8.78
C VAL A 152 4.03 -7.03 -8.56
N GLU A 153 3.22 -7.08 -9.62
CA GLU A 153 1.85 -7.62 -9.62
C GLU A 153 1.78 -9.12 -9.28
N ASP A 154 2.89 -9.85 -9.35
CA ASP A 154 2.98 -11.23 -8.88
C ASP A 154 3.00 -11.33 -7.34
N VAL A 155 3.28 -10.24 -6.63
CA VAL A 155 3.44 -10.20 -5.17
C VAL A 155 2.26 -9.52 -4.47
N ILE A 156 1.64 -8.53 -5.12
CA ILE A 156 0.59 -7.70 -4.52
C ILE A 156 -0.53 -8.58 -3.96
N GLY A 157 -0.69 -8.55 -2.63
CA GLY A 157 -1.76 -9.24 -1.92
C GLY A 157 -1.63 -10.76 -1.90
N ILE A 158 -0.45 -11.35 -2.13
CA ILE A 158 -0.27 -12.82 -2.15
C ILE A 158 -0.59 -13.49 -0.81
N ASP A 159 -0.59 -12.75 0.30
CA ASP A 159 -1.06 -13.25 1.60
C ASP A 159 -2.58 -13.49 1.64
N HIS A 160 -3.34 -12.97 0.65
CA HIS A 160 -4.80 -13.08 0.54
C HIS A 160 -5.20 -14.03 -0.58
N GLU A 161 -5.01 -15.33 -0.37
CA GLU A 161 -5.10 -16.38 -1.43
C GLU A 161 -6.34 -16.24 -2.34
N GLU A 162 -7.54 -16.12 -1.76
CA GLU A 162 -8.79 -16.01 -2.54
C GLU A 162 -8.82 -14.74 -3.41
N ILE A 163 -8.50 -13.58 -2.83
CA ILE A 163 -8.46 -12.29 -3.53
C ILE A 163 -7.37 -12.32 -4.61
N TYR A 164 -6.20 -12.85 -4.28
CA TYR A 164 -5.05 -12.93 -5.16
C TYR A 164 -5.36 -13.72 -6.43
N TRP A 165 -5.87 -14.95 -6.29
CA TRP A 165 -6.18 -15.79 -7.44
C TRP A 165 -7.30 -15.22 -8.30
N ARG A 166 -8.37 -14.71 -7.68
CA ARG A 166 -9.46 -14.04 -8.40
C ARG A 166 -8.93 -12.88 -9.25
N ARG A 167 -8.11 -11.99 -8.66
CA ARG A 167 -7.54 -10.86 -9.41
C ARG A 167 -6.54 -11.29 -10.49
N ARG A 168 -5.77 -12.37 -10.30
CA ARG A 168 -4.89 -12.91 -11.34
C ARG A 168 -5.69 -13.41 -12.55
N GLU A 169 -6.80 -14.11 -12.31
CA GLU A 169 -7.68 -14.58 -13.37
C GLU A 169 -8.29 -13.41 -14.15
N ASP A 170 -8.72 -12.36 -13.46
CA ASP A 170 -9.26 -11.14 -14.08
C ASP A 170 -8.23 -10.45 -14.98
N ARG A 171 -6.99 -10.27 -14.51
CA ARG A 171 -5.90 -9.71 -15.32
C ARG A 171 -5.62 -10.56 -16.56
N SER A 172 -5.53 -11.87 -16.41
CA SER A 172 -5.24 -12.80 -17.51
C SER A 172 -6.37 -12.86 -18.55
N ARG A 173 -7.62 -12.57 -18.14
CA ARG A 173 -8.77 -12.44 -19.04
C ARG A 173 -8.73 -11.12 -19.82
N ASN A 174 -8.40 -10.02 -19.14
CA ASN A 174 -8.31 -8.69 -19.76
C ASN A 174 -7.17 -8.62 -20.78
N GLU A 175 -5.97 -9.15 -20.46
CA GLU A 175 -4.84 -9.21 -21.40
C GLU A 175 -5.19 -9.97 -22.69
N ARG A 176 -5.83 -11.14 -22.57
CA ARG A 176 -6.30 -11.94 -23.74
C ARG A 176 -7.37 -11.24 -24.57
N THR A 177 -8.19 -10.40 -23.95
CA THR A 177 -9.21 -9.63 -24.65
C THR A 177 -8.57 -8.48 -25.42
N GLN A 178 -7.58 -7.82 -24.83
CA GLN A 178 -6.87 -6.71 -25.44
C GLN A 178 -5.98 -7.16 -26.61
N GLU A 179 -5.33 -8.33 -26.52
CA GLU A 179 -4.58 -8.91 -27.65
C GLU A 179 -5.48 -9.22 -28.85
N LYS A 180 -6.70 -9.75 -28.63
CA LYS A 180 -7.65 -10.01 -29.72
C LYS A 180 -8.07 -8.75 -30.47
N ILE A 181 -8.28 -7.64 -29.74
CA ILE A 181 -8.66 -6.35 -30.35
C ILE A 181 -7.52 -5.81 -31.24
N ILE A 182 -6.26 -6.03 -30.86
CA ILE A 182 -5.10 -5.52 -31.60
C ILE A 182 -4.82 -6.34 -32.88
N VAL A 183 -5.19 -7.63 -32.93
CA VAL A 183 -4.93 -8.50 -34.09
C VAL A 183 -5.98 -8.32 -35.20
N ASP A 184 -7.14 -7.74 -34.87
CA ASP A 184 -8.25 -7.52 -35.80
C ASP A 184 -8.27 -6.09 -36.42
N GLU A 185 -7.21 -5.27 -36.23
CA GLU A 185 -6.95 -3.98 -36.92
C GLU A 185 -5.79 -4.07 -37.91
#